data_AF-A0A925MCD4-F1
#
_entry.id   AF-A0A925MCD4-F1
#
_cell.length_a   1.000
_cell.length_b   1.000
_cell.length_c   1.000
_cell.angle_alpha   90.00
_cell.angle_beta   90.00
_cell.angle_gamma   90.00
#
_symmetry.space_group_name_H-M   'P 1'
#
loop_
_entity.id
_entity.type
_entity.pdbx_description
1 polymer ?
#
loop_
_entity_poly.entity_id
_entity_poly.type
_entity_poly.pdbx_seq_one_letter_code
_entity_poly.pdbx_strand_id
1 'polypeptide(L)' 'PYPNGDRFAVRFNYDVTHKPSSKRIQMDEVALYTVKDGKIVREEFFYAMGG' A
#
# COMPACT_ATOMS: atom_id res chain seq x y z
N PRO A 1 -9.52 -0.24 6.18
CA PRO A 1 -8.89 -1.56 5.96
C PRO A 1 -9.97 -2.59 5.59
N TYR A 2 -9.62 -3.61 4.81
CA TYR A 2 -10.53 -4.66 4.31
C TYR A 2 -10.02 -6.04 4.76
N PRO A 3 -10.51 -6.58 5.89
CA PRO A 3 -10.06 -7.87 6.43
C PRO A 3 -10.66 -9.07 5.69
N ASN A 4 -9.89 -10.16 5.57
CA ASN A 4 -10.31 -11.46 5.04
C ASN A 4 -9.39 -12.58 5.57
N GLY A 5 -9.86 -13.34 6.56
CA GLY A 5 -9.10 -14.45 7.14
C GLY A 5 -7.80 -13.99 7.82
N ASP A 6 -6.69 -14.61 7.44
CA ASP A 6 -5.34 -14.26 7.88
C ASP A 6 -4.76 -13.04 7.15
N ARG A 7 -5.57 -12.32 6.37
CA ARG A 7 -5.13 -11.18 5.57
C ARG A 7 -5.99 -9.94 5.78
N PHE A 8 -5.43 -8.79 5.46
CA PHE A 8 -6.19 -7.56 5.30
C PHE A 8 -5.57 -6.67 4.23
N ALA A 9 -6.42 -5.95 3.49
CA ALA A 9 -5.99 -4.97 2.51
C ALA A 9 -6.15 -3.53 3.02
N VAL A 10 -5.27 -2.64 2.59
CA VAL A 10 -5.35 -1.20 2.83
C VAL A 10 -5.15 -0.50 1.49
N ARG A 11 -6.06 0.40 1.12
CA ARG A 11 -5.84 1.33 0.01
C ARG A 11 -5.20 2.59 0.57
N PHE A 12 -4.00 2.90 0.12
CA PHE A 12 -3.31 4.14 0.41
C PHE A 12 -3.53 5.11 -0.73
N ASN A 13 -4.10 6.27 -0.42
CA ASN A 13 -4.20 7.39 -1.33
C ASN A 13 -3.49 8.57 -0.67
N TYR A 14 -2.41 9.05 -1.26
CA TYR A 14 -1.57 10.07 -0.64
C TYR A 14 -0.81 10.92 -1.67
N ASP A 15 -0.52 12.16 -1.27
CA ASP A 15 0.31 13.09 -2.01
C ASP A 15 1.75 13.03 -1.52
N VAL A 16 2.70 12.75 -2.43
CA VAL A 16 4.13 12.69 -2.13
C VAL A 16 4.88 13.79 -2.88
N THR A 17 5.81 14.44 -2.20
CA THR A 17 6.81 15.31 -2.86
C THR A 17 8.19 14.66 -2.79
N HIS A 18 8.74 14.29 -3.94
CA HIS A 18 10.06 13.65 -4.02
C HIS A 18 11.17 14.70 -3.85
N LYS A 19 11.81 14.72 -2.66
CA LYS A 19 12.76 15.76 -2.23
C LYS A 19 13.85 16.10 -3.27
N PRO A 20 14.55 15.14 -3.90
CA PRO A 20 15.59 15.44 -4.89
C PRO A 20 15.08 16.16 -6.14
N SER A 21 13.83 15.91 -6.56
CA SER A 21 13.28 16.46 -7.81
C SER A 21 12.25 17.57 -7.61
N SER A 22 11.82 17.80 -6.37
CA SER A 22 10.69 18.66 -6.00
C SER A 22 9.37 18.33 -6.72
N LYS A 23 9.27 17.20 -7.42
CA LYS A 23 8.04 16.77 -8.10
C LYS A 23 7.03 16.23 -7.10
N ARG A 24 5.80 16.74 -7.19
CA ARG A 24 4.64 16.21 -6.47
C ARG A 24 3.95 15.14 -7.32
N ILE A 25 3.63 14.02 -6.71
CA ILE A 25 2.99 12.86 -7.33
C ILE A 25 1.88 12.39 -6.40
N GLN A 26 0.70 12.13 -6.96
CA GLN A 26 -0.37 11.46 -6.24
C GLN A 26 -0.20 9.95 -6.40
N MET A 27 -0.11 9.23 -5.29
CA MET A 27 0.03 7.79 -5.25
C MET A 27 -1.29 7.15 -4.82
N ASP A 28 -1.67 6.09 -5.53
CA ASP A 28 -2.81 5.24 -5.21
C ASP A 28 -2.37 3.78 -5.32
N GLU A 29 -2.29 3.12 -4.17
CA GLU A 29 -1.81 1.74 -4.07
C GLU A 29 -2.69 0.94 -3.11
N VAL A 30 -2.79 -0.36 -3.37
CA VAL A 30 -3.39 -1.31 -2.44
C VAL A 30 -2.28 -2.18 -1.87
N ALA A 31 -2.16 -2.20 -0.55
CA ALA A 31 -1.28 -3.12 0.17
C ALA A 31 -2.09 -4.26 0.74
N LEU A 32 -1.66 -5.50 0.50
CA LEU A 32 -2.19 -6.71 1.11
C LEU A 32 -1.19 -7.22 2.15
N TYR A 33 -1.65 -7.34 3.38
CA TYR A 33 -0.87 -7.87 4.49
C TYR A 33 -1.36 -9.26 4.86
N THR A 34 -0.42 -10.19 5.07
CA THR A 34 -0.71 -11.52 5.66
C THR A 34 -0.19 -11.56 7.09
N VAL A 35 -1.03 -12.02 8.01
CA VAL A 35 -0.76 -12.10 9.46
C VAL A 35 -0.66 -13.56 9.88
N LYS A 36 0.38 -13.89 10.64
CA LYS A 36 0.53 -15.17 11.31
C LYS A 36 1.01 -14.93 12.74
N ASP A 37 0.37 -15.60 13.70
CA ASP A 37 0.71 -15.50 15.13
C ASP A 37 0.75 -14.03 15.64
N GLY A 38 -0.19 -13.21 15.17
CA GLY A 38 -0.30 -11.79 15.53
C GLY A 38 0.74 -10.87 14.90
N LYS A 39 1.55 -11.36 13.95
CA LYS A 39 2.59 -10.58 13.25
C LYS A 39 2.34 -10.56 11.75
N ILE A 40 2.65 -9.43 11.10
CA ILE A 40 2.68 -9.35 9.64
C ILE A 40 3.89 -10.17 9.15
N VAL A 41 3.65 -11.14 8.27
CA VAL A 41 4.69 -12.03 7.71
C VAL A 41 4.89 -11.86 6.21
N ARG A 42 4.00 -11.12 5.53
CA ARG A 42 4.10 -10.80 4.10
C ARG A 42 3.37 -9.51 3.78
N GLU A 43 3.97 -8.73 2.88
CA GLU A 43 3.41 -7.51 2.31
C GLU A 43 3.45 -7.62 0.77
N GLU A 44 2.34 -7.30 0.12
CA GLU A 44 2.22 -7.27 -1.35
C GLU A 44 1.61 -5.92 -1.75
N PHE A 45 2.27 -5.19 -2.67
CA PHE A 45 1.84 -3.87 -3.11
C PHE A 45 1.35 -3.92 -4.55
N PHE A 46 0.14 -3.43 -4.77
CA PHE A 46 -0.49 -3.30 -6.08
C PHE A 46 -0.58 -1.82 -6.43
N TYR A 47 0.21 -1.40 -7.40
CA TYR A 47 0.25 -0.01 -7.85
C TYR A 47 -0.75 0.20 -8.98
N ALA A 48 -1.60 1.22 -8.86
CA ALA A 48 -2.28 1.76 -10.02
C ALA A 48 -1.26 2.62 -10.81
N MET A 49 -0.33 1.98 -11.52
CA MET A 49 0.38 2.66 -12.60
C MET A 49 -0.65 2.93 -13.69
N GLY A 50 -1.26 4.12 -13.66
CA GLY A 50 -2.11 4.57 -14.75
C GLY A 50 -1.35 4.49 -16.07
N GLY A 51 -1.93 3.80 -17.06
CA GLY A 51 -1.55 3.96 -18.46
C GLY A 51 -1.95 5.33 -18.99
#